data_AF-U6KYZ2-F1
#
_entry.id   AF-U6KYZ2-F1
#
_cell.length_a   1.000
_cell.length_b   1.000
_cell.length_c   1.000
_cell.angle_alpha   90.00
_cell.angle_beta   90.00
_cell.angle_gamma   90.00
#
_symmetry.space_group_name_H-M   'P 1'
#
loop_
_entity.id
_entity.type
_entity.pdbx_description
1 polymer ?
#
loop_
_entity_poly.entity_id
_entity_poly.type
_entity_poly.pdbx_seq_one_letter_code
_entity_poly.pdbx_strand_id
1 'polypeptide(L)'
;MLADTDPSLSQKDIQTAFRVNEAFRELFEHIHKCEGRVKRRQPASFCIDAFVTSPLTVSLQTASISTVAMGKEMACKDPKQTLEEKSRVTWLIDPMLREQLSGPSETGTELNELLTRLNELYDNVQMARTAIDIATMAAGETWWSPYTKDELETILHRNRLVAPGQILADEDSATGEEAAAAEETEAGEAASAAADADQSTVVKIGDPEVMPLTASARALRDTIKTVERPLHNRNDEGASAERPVRESDDLVELRGKVILHVLCKTEALTTVLLVSHKKLLEKMLRKRISPAKLKFAILSCGVEPSLAVLSSKTPVSSIQQSLGDLSQLPAQEE
;
A
#
# COMPACT_ATOMS: atom_id res chain seq x y z
N MET A 1 3.76 -10.34 -33.17
CA MET A 1 3.24 -10.65 -31.83
C MET A 1 2.97 -9.34 -31.15
N LEU A 2 1.69 -9.00 -30.92
CA LEU A 2 1.33 -7.89 -30.04
C LEU A 2 1.76 -8.32 -28.64
N ALA A 3 2.51 -7.48 -27.92
CA ALA A 3 2.83 -7.76 -26.53
C ALA A 3 1.53 -7.69 -25.72
N ASP A 4 1.27 -8.69 -24.88
CA ASP A 4 0.11 -8.70 -24.00
C ASP A 4 0.17 -7.51 -23.04
N THR A 5 -0.93 -6.76 -22.97
CA THR A 5 -1.16 -5.73 -21.97
C THR A 5 -1.37 -6.38 -20.60
N ASP A 6 -0.74 -5.81 -19.57
CA ASP A 6 -0.79 -6.30 -18.18
C ASP A 6 -0.59 -7.83 -18.04
N PRO A 7 0.60 -8.38 -18.32
CA PRO A 7 0.81 -9.82 -18.36
C PRO A 7 0.56 -10.51 -17.01
N SER A 8 0.36 -11.82 -17.01
CA SER A 8 0.35 -12.64 -15.79
C SER A 8 1.73 -13.24 -15.49
N LEU A 9 1.92 -13.70 -14.25
CA LEU A 9 3.14 -14.40 -13.84
C LEU A 9 3.32 -15.71 -14.61
N SER A 10 4.56 -16.01 -14.99
CA SER A 10 4.91 -17.33 -15.49
C SER A 10 4.86 -18.38 -14.37
N GLN A 11 4.75 -19.66 -14.71
CA GLN A 11 4.77 -20.75 -13.72
C GLN A 11 6.01 -20.73 -12.82
N LYS A 12 7.16 -20.34 -13.39
CA LYS A 12 8.42 -20.18 -12.64
C LYS A 12 8.34 -19.02 -11.65
N ASP A 13 7.70 -17.92 -12.04
CA ASP A 13 7.56 -16.75 -11.18
C ASP A 13 6.52 -16.98 -10.09
N ILE A 14 5.46 -17.75 -10.35
CA ILE A 14 4.50 -18.24 -9.34
C ILE A 14 5.23 -19.03 -8.25
N GLN A 15 6.07 -20.00 -8.63
CA GLN A 15 6.88 -20.76 -7.67
C GLN A 15 7.84 -19.85 -6.87
N THR A 16 8.38 -18.82 -7.52
CA THR A 16 9.28 -17.86 -6.87
C THR A 16 8.52 -16.99 -5.86
N ALA A 17 7.33 -16.49 -6.21
CA ALA A 17 6.45 -15.75 -5.32
C ALA A 17 6.02 -16.61 -4.12
N PHE A 18 5.71 -17.89 -4.34
CA PHE A 18 5.32 -18.80 -3.26
C PHE A 18 6.42 -18.96 -2.19
N ARG A 19 7.69 -19.02 -2.60
CA ARG A 19 8.85 -19.12 -1.70
C ARG A 19 9.00 -17.92 -0.76
N VAL A 20 8.37 -16.78 -1.07
CA VAL A 20 8.36 -15.61 -0.19
C VAL A 20 7.65 -15.90 1.13
N ASN A 21 6.67 -16.82 1.17
CA ASN A 21 6.04 -17.25 2.43
C ASN A 21 7.06 -17.80 3.42
N GLU A 22 8.08 -18.53 2.94
CA GLU A 22 9.08 -19.12 3.83
C GLU A 22 10.03 -18.06 4.36
N ALA A 23 10.37 -17.07 3.53
CA ALA A 23 11.11 -15.90 3.98
C ALA A 23 10.33 -15.08 5.03
N PHE A 24 9.00 -14.98 4.89
CA PHE A 24 8.14 -14.35 5.91
C PHE A 24 8.09 -15.15 7.21
N ARG A 25 7.96 -16.49 7.13
CA ARG A 25 7.99 -17.37 8.30
C ARG A 25 9.31 -17.20 9.07
N GLU A 26 10.43 -17.31 8.38
CA GLU A 26 11.78 -17.12 8.97
C GLU A 26 11.93 -15.74 9.62
N LEU A 27 11.42 -14.69 8.97
CA LEU A 27 11.45 -13.33 9.51
C LEU A 27 10.69 -13.23 10.84
N PHE A 28 9.44 -13.68 10.86
CA PHE A 28 8.59 -13.57 12.06
C PHE A 28 9.11 -14.44 13.20
N GLU A 29 9.61 -15.64 12.91
CA GLU A 29 10.31 -16.47 13.91
C GLU A 29 11.52 -15.75 14.52
N HIS A 30 12.33 -15.08 13.70
CA HIS A 30 13.46 -14.30 14.18
C HIS A 30 13.03 -13.10 15.03
N ILE A 31 12.00 -12.37 14.61
CA ILE A 31 11.47 -11.22 15.36
C ILE A 31 10.94 -11.70 16.72
N HIS A 32 10.11 -12.72 16.75
CA HIS A 32 9.56 -13.28 17.99
C HIS A 32 10.65 -13.78 18.93
N LYS A 33 11.69 -14.44 18.39
CA LYS A 33 12.85 -14.89 19.17
C LYS A 33 13.63 -13.71 19.76
N CYS A 34 13.76 -12.61 19.03
CA CYS A 34 14.39 -11.38 19.53
C CYS A 34 13.54 -10.72 20.62
N GLU A 35 12.23 -10.58 20.42
CA GLU A 35 11.31 -9.99 21.40
C GLU A 35 11.25 -10.81 22.70
N GLY A 36 11.20 -12.14 22.59
CA GLY A 36 11.21 -13.05 23.75
C GLY A 36 12.46 -12.94 24.61
N ARG A 37 13.62 -12.65 23.99
CA ARG A 37 14.88 -12.39 24.72
C ARG A 37 14.87 -11.06 25.47
N VAL A 38 14.24 -10.03 24.91
CA VAL A 38 14.26 -8.67 25.45
C VAL A 38 13.16 -8.44 26.49
N LYS A 39 11.91 -8.82 26.18
CA LYS A 39 10.75 -8.40 26.97
C LYS A 39 10.27 -9.43 28.00
N ARG A 40 10.77 -10.68 28.01
CA ARG A 40 10.18 -11.83 28.75
C ARG A 40 8.65 -12.00 28.58
N ARG A 41 8.03 -11.30 27.61
CA ARG A 41 6.60 -11.30 27.36
C ARG A 41 6.28 -12.30 26.23
N GLN A 42 5.16 -12.99 26.40
CA GLN A 42 4.33 -13.47 25.30
C GLN A 42 3.06 -12.62 25.37
N PRO A 43 2.60 -11.97 24.28
CA PRO A 43 2.83 -12.28 22.87
C PRO A 43 3.79 -11.32 22.14
N ALA A 44 4.10 -11.68 20.89
CA ALA A 44 4.91 -10.87 19.98
C ALA A 44 4.25 -9.52 19.67
N SER A 45 5.04 -8.45 19.60
CA SER A 45 4.54 -7.08 19.37
C SER A 45 4.59 -6.62 17.92
N PHE A 46 5.36 -7.30 17.06
CA PHE A 46 5.47 -6.92 15.65
C PHE A 46 4.34 -7.51 14.80
N CYS A 47 3.70 -6.65 14.02
CA CYS A 47 2.72 -7.02 13.01
C CYS A 47 2.71 -5.97 11.88
N ILE A 48 2.02 -6.28 10.78
CA ILE A 48 1.86 -5.44 9.59
C ILE A 48 0.50 -4.76 9.68
N ASP A 49 0.48 -3.43 9.72
CA ASP A 49 -0.74 -2.63 9.82
C ASP A 49 -1.54 -2.66 8.53
N ALA A 50 -0.85 -2.51 7.39
CA ALA A 50 -1.44 -2.35 6.08
C ALA A 50 -0.69 -3.15 5.00
N PHE A 51 -1.47 -3.68 4.05
CA PHE A 51 -1.00 -4.42 2.89
C PHE A 51 -1.39 -3.64 1.65
N VAL A 52 -0.42 -3.16 0.87
CA VAL A 52 -0.68 -2.32 -0.32
C VAL A 52 0.00 -2.93 -1.54
N THR A 53 -0.69 -2.91 -2.67
CA THR A 53 -0.17 -3.47 -3.92
C THR A 53 -0.49 -2.59 -5.13
N SER A 54 0.38 -2.67 -6.13
CA SER A 54 0.10 -2.19 -7.48
C SER A 54 -1.14 -2.87 -8.07
N PRO A 55 -1.96 -2.14 -8.86
CA PRO A 55 -3.12 -2.68 -9.57
C PRO A 55 -2.78 -3.64 -10.73
N LEU A 56 -1.51 -3.74 -11.15
CA LEU A 56 -1.14 -4.63 -12.26
C LEU A 56 -1.24 -6.12 -11.86
N THR A 57 -1.68 -6.96 -12.79
CA THR A 57 -1.98 -8.39 -12.60
C THR A 57 -0.82 -9.13 -11.93
N VAL A 58 0.41 -8.97 -12.42
CA VAL A 58 1.59 -9.65 -11.83
C VAL A 58 1.82 -9.29 -10.36
N SER A 59 1.52 -8.05 -9.95
CA SER A 59 1.71 -7.61 -8.57
C SER A 59 0.63 -8.19 -7.67
N LEU A 60 -0.63 -8.24 -8.13
CA LEU A 60 -1.73 -8.88 -7.41
C LEU A 60 -1.53 -10.39 -7.25
N GLN A 61 -1.07 -11.08 -8.30
CA GLN A 61 -0.68 -12.48 -8.19
C GLN A 61 0.47 -12.64 -7.20
N THR A 62 1.50 -11.80 -7.27
CA THR A 62 2.63 -11.86 -6.34
C THR A 62 2.18 -11.65 -4.89
N ALA A 63 1.36 -10.62 -4.65
CA ALA A 63 0.83 -10.27 -3.34
C ALA A 63 0.02 -11.44 -2.75
N SER A 64 -1.00 -11.92 -3.47
CA SER A 64 -1.85 -13.03 -3.03
C SER A 64 -1.07 -14.32 -2.76
N ILE A 65 -0.12 -14.69 -3.63
CA ILE A 65 0.65 -15.93 -3.52
C ILE A 65 1.70 -15.81 -2.41
N SER A 66 2.41 -14.70 -2.31
CA SER A 66 3.50 -14.50 -1.34
C SER A 66 3.04 -14.41 0.12
N THR A 67 1.76 -14.14 0.35
CA THR A 67 1.17 -14.05 1.69
C THR A 67 0.11 -15.11 1.96
N VAL A 68 -0.08 -16.10 1.09
CA VAL A 68 -1.17 -17.08 1.22
C VAL A 68 -1.11 -17.88 2.53
N ALA A 69 0.11 -18.19 3.02
CA ALA A 69 0.32 -18.95 4.24
C ALA A 69 0.53 -18.05 5.46
N MET A 70 1.28 -16.96 5.29
CA MET A 70 1.72 -16.12 6.42
C MET A 70 0.91 -14.83 6.60
N GLY A 71 0.18 -14.35 5.60
CA GLY A 71 -0.43 -13.01 5.60
C GLY A 71 -1.26 -12.73 6.85
N LYS A 72 -2.20 -13.63 7.17
CA LYS A 72 -3.08 -13.49 8.35
C LYS A 72 -2.34 -13.58 9.68
N GLU A 73 -1.19 -14.23 9.72
CA GLU A 73 -0.37 -14.33 10.95
C GLU A 73 0.46 -13.08 11.17
N MET A 74 0.86 -12.44 10.07
CA MET A 74 1.67 -11.23 10.10
C MET A 74 0.84 -9.96 10.28
N ALA A 75 -0.43 -9.96 9.90
CA ALA A 75 -1.31 -8.80 10.02
C ALA A 75 -1.54 -8.41 11.48
N CYS A 76 -1.63 -7.12 11.76
CA CYS A 76 -2.15 -6.64 13.03
C CYS A 76 -3.63 -7.01 13.16
N LYS A 77 -4.02 -7.56 14.31
CA LYS A 77 -5.33 -8.18 14.55
C LYS A 77 -5.96 -7.60 15.81
N ASP A 78 -7.27 -7.47 15.83
CA ASP A 78 -7.99 -7.26 17.10
C ASP A 78 -7.91 -8.55 17.94
N PRO A 79 -7.65 -8.49 19.26
CA PRO A 79 -7.65 -9.66 20.13
C PRO A 79 -8.92 -10.52 20.08
N LYS A 80 -10.06 -9.92 19.69
CA LYS A 80 -11.36 -10.59 19.56
C LYS A 80 -11.61 -11.16 18.17
N GLN A 81 -10.70 -10.95 17.22
CA GLN A 81 -10.87 -11.40 15.85
C GLN A 81 -10.63 -12.91 15.73
N THR A 82 -11.66 -13.65 15.36
CA THR A 82 -11.55 -15.08 15.04
C THR A 82 -10.97 -15.23 13.63
N LEU A 83 -9.90 -16.02 13.48
CA LEU A 83 -9.30 -16.31 12.18
C LEU A 83 -9.67 -17.72 11.72
N GLU A 84 -10.16 -17.81 10.49
CA GLU A 84 -10.42 -19.07 9.81
C GLU A 84 -9.23 -19.49 8.94
N GLU A 85 -9.25 -20.73 8.45
CA GLU A 85 -8.26 -21.21 7.49
C GLU A 85 -8.27 -20.38 6.19
N LYS A 86 -9.47 -20.00 5.74
CA LYS A 86 -9.68 -19.22 4.53
C LYS A 86 -9.45 -17.71 4.73
N SER A 87 -9.16 -17.25 5.95
CA SER A 87 -8.95 -15.82 6.20
C SER A 87 -7.78 -15.27 5.39
N ARG A 88 -8.00 -14.15 4.70
CA ARG A 88 -6.99 -13.44 3.91
C ARG A 88 -6.96 -11.98 4.29
N VAL A 89 -5.75 -11.43 4.28
CA VAL A 89 -5.54 -10.00 4.44
C VAL A 89 -6.19 -9.25 3.28
N THR A 90 -6.69 -8.06 3.57
CA THR A 90 -7.26 -7.17 2.55
C THR A 90 -6.14 -6.31 1.97
N TRP A 91 -5.94 -6.40 0.66
CA TRP A 91 -4.96 -5.61 -0.06
C TRP A 91 -5.56 -4.28 -0.50
N LEU A 92 -5.01 -3.18 -0.02
CA LEU A 92 -5.28 -1.85 -0.55
C LEU A 92 -4.62 -1.73 -1.92
N ILE A 93 -5.39 -1.36 -2.94
CA ILE A 93 -4.80 -1.04 -4.23
C ILE A 93 -4.32 0.41 -4.23
N ASP A 94 -3.21 0.67 -4.89
CA ASP A 94 -2.73 2.03 -5.10
C ASP A 94 -2.18 2.17 -6.55
N PRO A 95 -2.88 2.93 -7.42
CA PRO A 95 -2.39 3.25 -8.76
C PRO A 95 -0.99 3.85 -8.81
N MET A 96 -0.56 4.59 -7.78
CA MET A 96 0.80 5.13 -7.70
C MET A 96 1.86 4.05 -7.62
N LEU A 97 1.51 2.81 -7.25
CA LEU A 97 2.44 1.68 -7.18
C LEU A 97 2.68 0.96 -8.52
N ARG A 98 2.05 1.37 -9.63
CA ARG A 98 2.26 0.73 -10.95
C ARG A 98 3.71 0.77 -11.44
N GLU A 99 4.09 -0.03 -12.43
CA GLU A 99 5.44 0.04 -13.01
C GLU A 99 5.66 1.33 -13.82
N GLN A 100 6.92 1.66 -14.08
CA GLN A 100 7.28 2.64 -15.10
C GLN A 100 6.70 2.23 -16.47
N LEU A 101 5.91 3.10 -17.08
CA LEU A 101 5.39 2.85 -18.43
C LEU A 101 6.53 2.91 -19.45
N SER A 102 6.95 1.76 -19.98
CA SER A 102 7.93 1.67 -21.06
C SER A 102 7.39 1.04 -22.34
N GLY A 103 6.27 0.34 -22.25
CA GLY A 103 5.57 -0.33 -23.32
C GLY A 103 4.19 -0.82 -22.90
N PRO A 104 3.48 -1.53 -23.79
CA PRO A 104 2.10 -1.95 -23.57
C PRO A 104 1.96 -3.00 -22.45
N SER A 105 3.01 -3.76 -22.13
CA SER A 105 2.98 -4.70 -21.00
C SER A 105 2.86 -4.00 -19.64
N GLU A 106 3.17 -2.71 -19.56
CA GLU A 106 3.04 -1.92 -18.33
C GLU A 106 1.78 -1.05 -18.30
N THR A 107 1.02 -1.00 -19.41
CA THR A 107 -0.34 -0.45 -19.38
C THR A 107 -1.27 -1.41 -18.67
N GLY A 108 -1.97 -0.88 -17.67
CA GLY A 108 -3.06 -1.55 -16.99
C GLY A 108 -4.32 -1.67 -17.85
N THR A 109 -5.34 -2.27 -17.26
CA THR A 109 -6.67 -2.46 -17.85
C THR A 109 -7.73 -1.77 -16.99
N GLU A 110 -8.89 -1.55 -17.59
CA GLU A 110 -10.08 -1.09 -16.86
C GLU A 110 -10.35 -1.98 -15.64
N LEU A 111 -10.87 -1.38 -14.56
CA LEU A 111 -11.09 -2.08 -13.30
C LEU A 111 -11.91 -3.37 -13.47
N ASN A 112 -13.00 -3.31 -14.25
CA ASN A 112 -13.85 -4.49 -14.48
C ASN A 112 -13.11 -5.60 -15.25
N GLU A 113 -12.29 -5.24 -16.24
CA GLU A 113 -11.49 -6.20 -17.00
C GLU A 113 -10.42 -6.84 -16.11
N LEU A 114 -9.76 -6.05 -15.27
CA LEU A 114 -8.83 -6.54 -14.25
C LEU A 114 -9.54 -7.56 -13.34
N LEU A 115 -10.70 -7.22 -12.78
CA LEU A 115 -11.44 -8.13 -11.88
C LEU A 115 -11.88 -9.43 -12.57
N THR A 116 -12.34 -9.37 -13.82
CA THR A 116 -12.62 -10.59 -14.61
C THR A 116 -11.37 -11.45 -14.76
N ARG A 117 -10.26 -10.83 -15.14
CA ARG A 117 -8.98 -11.53 -15.32
C ARG A 117 -8.46 -12.18 -14.03
N LEU A 118 -8.59 -11.52 -12.88
CA LEU A 118 -8.17 -12.09 -11.59
C LEU A 118 -9.00 -13.34 -11.22
N ASN A 119 -10.30 -13.35 -11.53
CA ASN A 119 -11.14 -14.53 -11.33
C ASN A 119 -10.71 -15.68 -12.25
N GLU A 120 -10.44 -15.40 -13.53
CA GLU A 120 -9.91 -16.41 -14.46
C GLU A 120 -8.57 -16.99 -13.99
N LEU A 121 -7.68 -16.16 -13.46
CA LEU A 121 -6.40 -16.61 -12.92
C LEU A 121 -6.58 -17.48 -11.67
N TYR A 122 -7.55 -17.17 -10.82
CA TYR A 122 -7.91 -18.01 -9.68
C TYR A 122 -8.46 -19.37 -10.14
N ASP A 123 -9.41 -19.39 -11.07
CA ASP A 123 -10.00 -20.61 -11.61
C ASP A 123 -8.95 -21.52 -12.27
N ASN A 124 -7.93 -20.91 -12.89
CA ASN A 124 -6.79 -21.60 -13.49
C ASN A 124 -5.66 -21.96 -12.48
N VAL A 125 -5.86 -21.74 -11.18
CA VAL A 125 -4.88 -22.05 -10.11
C VAL A 125 -3.55 -21.28 -10.29
N GLN A 126 -3.61 -20.10 -10.89
CA GLN A 126 -2.47 -19.18 -11.08
C GLN A 126 -2.46 -18.03 -10.07
N MET A 127 -3.44 -17.98 -9.18
CA MET A 127 -3.57 -17.00 -8.12
C MET A 127 -4.14 -17.65 -6.86
N ALA A 128 -3.73 -17.19 -5.69
CA ALA A 128 -4.35 -17.59 -4.44
C ALA A 128 -5.62 -16.78 -4.19
N ARG A 129 -6.59 -17.35 -3.45
CA ARG A 129 -7.75 -16.59 -2.96
C ARG A 129 -7.29 -15.33 -2.22
N THR A 130 -7.97 -14.21 -2.44
CA THR A 130 -7.53 -12.91 -1.93
C THR A 130 -8.69 -11.91 -1.82
N ALA A 131 -8.54 -10.95 -0.92
CA ALA A 131 -9.47 -9.84 -0.73
C ALA A 131 -8.77 -8.54 -1.14
N ILE A 132 -9.44 -7.72 -1.95
CA ILE A 132 -8.86 -6.53 -2.57
C ILE A 132 -9.77 -5.34 -2.30
N ASP A 133 -9.27 -4.30 -1.64
CA ASP A 133 -9.99 -3.02 -1.51
C ASP A 133 -9.66 -2.13 -2.71
N ILE A 134 -10.67 -1.90 -3.55
CA ILE A 134 -10.59 -1.12 -4.77
C ILE A 134 -11.02 0.35 -4.57
N ALA A 135 -11.17 0.83 -3.34
CA ALA A 135 -11.74 2.16 -3.09
C ALA A 135 -10.91 3.34 -3.65
N THR A 136 -9.66 3.11 -4.02
CA THR A 136 -8.72 4.06 -4.62
C THR A 136 -8.70 3.98 -6.14
N MET A 137 -9.51 3.09 -6.74
CA MET A 137 -9.67 2.93 -8.18
C MET A 137 -11.13 3.22 -8.54
N ALA A 138 -11.44 4.37 -9.14
CA ALA A 138 -12.80 4.59 -9.61
C ALA A 138 -13.04 3.87 -10.94
N ALA A 139 -14.30 3.47 -11.16
CA ALA A 139 -14.69 2.84 -12.43
C ALA A 139 -14.61 3.86 -13.58
N GLY A 140 -14.05 3.45 -14.72
CA GLY A 140 -13.88 4.31 -15.90
C GLY A 140 -12.69 5.28 -15.81
N GLU A 141 -11.88 5.20 -14.75
CA GLU A 141 -10.62 5.94 -14.68
C GLU A 141 -9.49 5.16 -15.35
N THR A 142 -8.73 5.85 -16.20
CA THR A 142 -7.49 5.34 -16.80
C THR A 142 -6.32 5.46 -15.81
N TRP A 143 -6.38 4.72 -14.70
CA TRP A 143 -5.36 4.70 -13.65
C TRP A 143 -3.95 4.35 -14.15
N TRP A 144 -3.86 3.72 -15.32
CA TRP A 144 -2.61 3.39 -16.01
C TRP A 144 -2.05 4.52 -16.88
N SER A 145 -2.74 5.66 -16.97
CA SER A 145 -2.27 6.83 -17.71
C SER A 145 -1.08 7.48 -16.97
N PRO A 146 -0.04 7.93 -17.69
CA PRO A 146 1.08 8.62 -17.05
C PRO A 146 0.61 9.93 -16.43
N TYR A 147 1.08 10.20 -15.20
CA TYR A 147 0.94 11.51 -14.58
C TYR A 147 1.94 12.48 -15.19
N THR A 148 1.56 13.75 -15.24
CA THR A 148 2.45 14.86 -15.59
C THR A 148 3.30 15.24 -14.39
N LYS A 149 4.41 15.93 -14.66
CA LYS A 149 5.29 16.45 -13.61
C LYS A 149 4.55 17.44 -12.72
N ASP A 150 3.80 18.35 -13.33
CA ASP A 150 3.09 19.43 -12.64
C ASP A 150 2.00 18.88 -11.71
N GLU A 151 1.28 17.82 -12.13
CA GLU A 151 0.30 17.13 -11.28
C GLU A 151 0.96 16.56 -10.01
N LEU A 152 2.07 15.84 -10.15
CA LEU A 152 2.78 15.23 -9.02
C LEU A 152 3.42 16.28 -8.11
N GLU A 153 4.02 17.33 -8.68
CA GLU A 153 4.63 18.42 -7.91
C GLU A 153 3.57 19.23 -7.15
N THR A 154 2.40 19.45 -7.75
CA THR A 154 1.26 20.11 -7.09
C THR A 154 0.80 19.32 -5.87
N ILE A 155 0.69 17.99 -6.00
CA ILE A 155 0.32 17.11 -4.88
C ILE A 155 1.35 17.19 -3.76
N LEU A 156 2.65 17.11 -4.08
CA LEU A 156 3.72 17.24 -3.11
C LEU A 156 3.70 18.61 -2.43
N HIS A 157 3.43 19.69 -3.18
CA HIS A 157 3.38 21.04 -2.66
C HIS A 157 2.20 21.25 -1.70
N ARG A 158 0.99 20.83 -2.09
CA ARG A 158 -0.22 20.92 -1.27
C ARG A 158 -0.13 20.05 -0.02
N ASN A 159 0.61 18.95 -0.10
CA ASN A 159 0.75 17.98 0.98
C ASN A 159 2.12 18.03 1.67
N ARG A 160 2.78 19.19 1.66
CA ARG A 160 4.07 19.38 2.33
C ARG A 160 4.00 18.97 3.79
N LEU A 161 4.97 18.19 4.21
CA LEU A 161 5.20 17.88 5.63
C LEU A 161 5.89 19.07 6.28
N VAL A 162 5.34 19.51 7.41
CA VAL A 162 5.89 20.64 8.17
C VAL A 162 6.97 20.13 9.10
N ALA A 163 8.08 20.87 9.21
CA ALA A 163 9.12 20.54 10.17
C ALA A 163 8.56 20.62 11.62
N PRO A 164 8.96 19.72 12.52
CA PRO A 164 8.56 19.80 13.92
C PRO A 164 8.89 21.18 14.50
N GLY A 165 7.87 21.93 14.92
CA GLY A 165 8.02 23.27 15.51
C GLY A 165 7.79 24.47 14.57
N GLN A 166 7.41 24.26 13.30
CA GLN A 166 6.88 25.33 12.45
C GLN A 166 5.34 25.27 12.41
N ILE A 167 4.69 26.37 12.78
CA ILE A 167 3.25 26.55 12.60
C ILE A 167 3.08 27.15 11.20
N LEU A 168 2.37 26.44 10.31
CA LEU A 168 1.89 27.06 9.09
C LEU A 168 0.74 28.00 9.45
N ALA A 169 0.85 29.26 9.04
CA ALA A 169 -0.31 30.14 8.98
C ALA A 169 -1.14 29.70 7.76
N ASP A 170 -2.34 29.17 8.01
CA ASP A 170 -3.34 28.92 6.97
C ASP A 170 -3.73 30.26 6.33
N GLU A 171 -3.21 30.53 5.14
CA GLU A 171 -3.88 31.39 4.17
C GLU A 171 -4.48 30.47 3.10
N ASP A 172 -5.67 29.94 3.37
CA ASP A 172 -6.57 29.56 2.28
C ASP A 172 -7.97 30.11 2.56
N SER A 173 -8.31 31.07 1.71
CA SER A 173 -9.51 31.88 1.70
C SER A 173 -10.74 31.01 1.48
N ALA A 174 -11.59 30.95 2.50
CA ALA A 174 -12.96 30.45 2.39
C ALA A 174 -13.80 31.38 1.50
N THR A 175 -14.30 30.84 0.40
CA THR A 175 -15.57 31.20 -0.24
C THR A 175 -16.30 29.87 -0.46
N GLY A 176 -17.42 29.51 0.15
CA GLY A 176 -18.52 30.29 0.70
C GLY A 176 -19.78 29.97 -0.11
N GLU A 177 -20.51 28.92 0.28
CA GLU A 177 -21.96 28.63 0.08
C GLU A 177 -22.20 27.18 0.59
N GLU A 178 -22.66 26.96 1.84
CA GLU A 178 -24.05 26.85 2.34
C GLU A 178 -24.92 25.84 1.57
N ALA A 179 -25.73 24.93 2.15
CA ALA A 179 -26.07 24.55 3.52
C ALA A 179 -26.95 23.26 3.49
N ALA A 180 -27.31 22.78 4.68
CA ALA A 180 -28.35 21.80 5.05
C ALA A 180 -27.89 20.35 5.26
N ALA A 181 -28.22 19.65 6.34
CA ALA A 181 -28.89 20.01 7.59
C ALA A 181 -28.50 18.96 8.64
N ALA A 182 -28.39 19.39 9.89
CA ALA A 182 -28.20 18.52 11.04
C ALA A 182 -29.53 17.88 11.45
N GLU A 183 -29.53 16.56 11.67
CA GLU A 183 -30.42 15.94 12.65
C GLU A 183 -29.56 15.17 13.66
N GLU A 184 -29.79 15.51 14.92
CA GLU A 184 -29.27 14.82 16.09
C GLU A 184 -29.77 13.38 16.08
N THR A 185 -28.87 12.39 16.20
CA THR A 185 -29.26 11.08 16.70
C THR A 185 -28.14 10.45 17.51
N GLU A 186 -28.48 10.28 18.77
CA GLU A 186 -27.92 9.51 19.88
C GLU A 186 -26.66 8.65 19.62
N ALA A 187 -25.65 8.95 20.43
CA ALA A 187 -24.46 8.15 20.66
C ALA A 187 -24.86 6.78 21.23
N GLY A 188 -24.65 5.71 20.46
CA GLY A 188 -24.92 4.37 20.99
C GLY A 188 -24.73 3.16 20.09
N GLU A 189 -24.26 3.24 18.84
CA GLU A 189 -24.14 2.02 18.01
C GLU A 189 -23.17 2.13 16.81
N ALA A 190 -22.18 3.03 16.88
CA ALA A 190 -21.34 3.40 15.73
C ALA A 190 -20.21 2.39 15.37
N ALA A 191 -19.94 1.38 16.21
CA ALA A 191 -18.83 0.44 15.95
C ALA A 191 -19.19 -0.69 14.98
N SER A 192 -20.47 -1.08 14.88
CA SER A 192 -20.93 -2.17 14.00
C SER A 192 -21.23 -1.68 12.58
N ALA A 193 -21.85 -0.50 12.44
CA ALA A 193 -22.22 0.04 11.12
C ALA A 193 -21.00 0.52 10.31
N ALA A 194 -19.93 0.97 10.99
CA ALA A 194 -18.69 1.39 10.34
C ALA A 194 -17.88 0.21 9.76
N ALA A 195 -18.11 -1.02 10.20
CA ALA A 195 -17.46 -2.21 9.65
C ALA A 195 -18.13 -2.70 8.36
N ASP A 196 -19.46 -2.54 8.23
CA ASP A 196 -20.23 -2.95 7.05
C ASP A 196 -20.10 -1.96 5.88
N ALA A 197 -20.06 -0.65 6.15
CA ALA A 197 -19.81 0.35 5.10
C ALA A 197 -18.39 0.24 4.51
N ASP A 198 -17.44 -0.32 5.26
CA ASP A 198 -16.04 -0.47 4.88
C ASP A 198 -15.80 -1.65 3.92
N GLN A 199 -16.72 -2.62 3.88
CA GLN A 199 -16.63 -3.78 2.99
C GLN A 199 -17.21 -3.54 1.60
N SER A 200 -17.90 -2.41 1.37
CA SER A 200 -18.58 -2.16 0.09
C SER A 200 -17.62 -2.02 -1.10
N THR A 201 -16.35 -1.71 -0.84
CA THR A 201 -15.29 -1.59 -1.85
C THR A 201 -14.36 -2.80 -1.87
N VAL A 202 -14.60 -3.81 -1.03
CA VAL A 202 -13.76 -5.01 -0.98
C VAL A 202 -14.29 -6.06 -1.94
N VAL A 203 -13.48 -6.39 -2.95
CA VAL A 203 -13.75 -7.45 -3.90
C VAL A 203 -13.08 -8.75 -3.46
N LYS A 204 -13.85 -9.84 -3.51
CA LYS A 204 -13.43 -11.19 -3.12
C LYS A 204 -13.07 -12.00 -4.36
N ILE A 205 -11.83 -12.51 -4.43
CA ILE A 205 -11.39 -13.45 -5.46
C ILE A 205 -11.23 -14.83 -4.83
N GLY A 206 -12.01 -15.81 -5.28
CA GLY A 206 -11.93 -17.19 -4.79
C GLY A 206 -12.47 -17.42 -3.39
N ASP A 207 -13.48 -16.64 -2.99
CA ASP A 207 -14.24 -16.77 -1.73
C ASP A 207 -13.35 -16.86 -0.46
N PRO A 208 -12.49 -15.86 -0.19
CA PRO A 208 -11.76 -15.77 1.05
C PRO A 208 -12.68 -15.30 2.18
N GLU A 209 -12.31 -15.68 3.40
CA GLU A 209 -12.80 -14.98 4.58
C GLU A 209 -12.03 -13.66 4.70
N VAL A 210 -12.74 -12.53 4.68
CA VAL A 210 -12.11 -11.21 4.57
C VAL A 210 -11.65 -10.75 5.95
N MET A 211 -10.37 -10.47 6.11
CA MET A 211 -9.90 -9.78 7.31
C MET A 211 -10.25 -8.30 7.21
N PRO A 212 -11.00 -7.72 8.18
CA PRO A 212 -11.27 -6.29 8.21
C PRO A 212 -9.97 -5.49 8.25
N LEU A 213 -10.02 -4.29 7.68
CA LEU A 213 -8.91 -3.34 7.75
C LEU A 213 -8.70 -2.89 9.19
N THR A 214 -7.44 -2.78 9.58
CA THR A 214 -7.05 -2.14 10.84
C THR A 214 -7.40 -0.64 10.81
N ALA A 215 -7.43 0.02 11.98
CA ALA A 215 -7.60 1.48 12.02
C ALA A 215 -6.53 2.20 11.18
N SER A 216 -5.27 1.77 11.29
CA SER A 216 -4.15 2.34 10.53
C SER A 216 -4.23 2.06 9.03
N ALA A 217 -4.72 0.87 8.61
CA ALA A 217 -4.95 0.58 7.19
C ALA A 217 -6.09 1.42 6.60
N ARG A 218 -7.18 1.65 7.35
CA ARG A 218 -8.25 2.56 6.93
C ARG A 218 -7.73 3.99 6.81
N ALA A 219 -6.97 4.46 7.80
CA ALA A 219 -6.33 5.77 7.74
C ALA A 219 -5.40 5.89 6.52
N LEU A 220 -4.66 4.85 6.17
CA LEU A 220 -3.81 4.84 4.97
C LEU A 220 -4.65 4.97 3.70
N ARG A 221 -5.70 4.15 3.56
CA ARG A 221 -6.62 4.23 2.42
C ARG A 221 -7.24 5.61 2.26
N ASP A 222 -7.68 6.21 3.35
CA ASP A 222 -8.32 7.53 3.33
C ASP A 222 -7.29 8.64 3.05
N THR A 223 -6.03 8.46 3.49
CA THR A 223 -4.91 9.34 3.13
C THR A 223 -4.62 9.25 1.64
N ILE A 224 -4.54 8.04 1.05
CA ILE A 224 -4.36 7.83 -0.39
C ILE A 224 -5.45 8.60 -1.16
N LYS A 225 -6.73 8.32 -0.86
CA LYS A 225 -7.87 8.99 -1.49
C LYS A 225 -7.83 10.51 -1.39
N THR A 226 -7.33 11.04 -0.27
CA THR A 226 -7.30 12.48 -0.03
C THR A 226 -6.14 13.16 -0.74
N VAL A 227 -4.95 12.57 -0.67
CA VAL A 227 -3.73 13.10 -1.30
C VAL A 227 -3.80 12.98 -2.82
N GLU A 228 -4.32 11.87 -3.33
CA GLU A 228 -4.36 11.55 -4.76
C GLU A 228 -5.65 12.01 -5.44
N ARG A 229 -6.64 12.52 -4.68
CA ARG A 229 -7.91 13.08 -5.22
C ARG A 229 -7.75 13.94 -6.48
N PRO A 230 -6.75 14.86 -6.57
CA PRO A 230 -6.61 15.71 -7.75
C PRO A 230 -6.33 14.92 -9.05
N LEU A 231 -5.90 13.67 -8.96
CA LEU A 231 -5.55 12.82 -10.09
C LEU A 231 -6.73 11.98 -10.61
N HIS A 232 -7.78 11.83 -9.81
CA HIS A 232 -8.92 10.96 -10.09
C HIS A 232 -9.96 11.59 -11.04
N ASN A 233 -9.82 12.86 -11.40
CA ASN A 233 -10.77 13.57 -12.28
C ASN A 233 -10.15 13.98 -13.63
N ARG A 234 -9.32 13.13 -14.23
CA ARG A 234 -8.74 13.41 -15.55
C ARG A 234 -9.81 13.18 -16.61
N ASN A 235 -10.32 14.25 -17.19
CA ASN A 235 -11.13 14.16 -18.40
C ASN A 235 -10.24 13.61 -19.52
N ASP A 236 -10.54 12.40 -19.98
CA ASP A 236 -9.86 11.72 -21.08
C ASP A 236 -10.17 12.41 -22.43
N GLU A 237 -9.66 13.62 -22.63
CA GLU A 237 -9.65 14.27 -23.95
C GLU A 237 -8.62 13.61 -24.91
N GLY A 238 -7.90 12.58 -24.45
CA GLY A 238 -6.76 11.98 -25.16
C GLY A 238 -6.83 10.47 -25.43
N ALA A 239 -7.98 9.81 -25.26
CA ALA A 239 -8.14 8.37 -25.48
C ALA A 239 -8.10 7.94 -26.97
N SER A 240 -7.27 8.60 -27.80
CA SER A 240 -6.97 8.17 -29.16
C SER A 240 -5.65 7.41 -29.18
N ALA A 241 -5.76 6.10 -28.93
CA ALA A 241 -4.98 4.97 -29.45
C ALA A 241 -3.59 5.17 -30.11
N GLU A 242 -2.71 6.01 -29.58
CA GLU A 242 -1.27 5.93 -29.83
C GLU A 242 -0.57 5.54 -28.53
N ARG A 243 0.39 4.62 -28.65
CA ARG A 243 1.13 3.92 -27.59
C ARG A 243 1.29 4.72 -26.28
N PRO A 244 1.21 4.06 -25.10
CA PRO A 244 1.38 4.74 -23.83
C PRO A 244 2.65 5.60 -23.83
N VAL A 245 2.48 6.89 -23.50
CA VAL A 245 3.60 7.81 -23.41
C VAL A 245 4.58 7.27 -22.37
N ARG A 246 5.81 7.05 -22.82
CA ARG A 246 6.86 6.51 -21.96
C ARG A 246 7.11 7.43 -20.77
N GLU A 247 7.04 6.88 -19.58
CA GLU A 247 7.28 7.61 -18.33
C GLU A 247 8.78 7.79 -18.11
N SER A 248 9.22 9.03 -17.83
CA SER A 248 10.62 9.33 -17.54
C SER A 248 11.01 8.83 -16.15
N ASP A 249 12.30 8.64 -15.93
CA ASP A 249 12.82 8.23 -14.61
C ASP A 249 12.50 9.26 -13.51
N ASP A 250 12.48 10.56 -13.86
CA ASP A 250 12.15 11.65 -12.94
C ASP A 250 10.68 11.59 -12.49
N LEU A 251 9.76 11.22 -13.40
CA LEU A 251 8.35 11.03 -13.05
C LEU A 251 8.15 9.84 -12.11
N VAL A 252 8.86 8.73 -12.35
CA VAL A 252 8.83 7.57 -11.45
C VAL A 252 9.37 7.95 -10.06
N GLU A 253 10.43 8.76 -10.00
CA GLU A 253 10.94 9.27 -8.72
C GLU A 253 9.94 10.18 -8.01
N LEU A 254 9.27 11.07 -8.73
CA LEU A 254 8.22 11.94 -8.17
C LEU A 254 7.04 11.13 -7.62
N ARG A 255 6.57 10.10 -8.34
CA ARG A 255 5.55 9.17 -7.82
C ARG A 255 6.01 8.48 -6.55
N GLY A 256 7.25 8.00 -6.54
CA GLY A 256 7.89 7.45 -5.34
C GLY A 256 7.82 8.43 -4.16
N LYS A 257 8.11 9.72 -4.38
CA LYS A 257 8.02 10.76 -3.34
C LYS A 257 6.58 10.96 -2.86
N VAL A 258 5.58 10.92 -3.75
CA VAL A 258 4.16 11.03 -3.36
C VAL A 258 3.78 9.88 -2.43
N ILE A 259 4.13 8.63 -2.79
CA ILE A 259 3.88 7.46 -1.95
C ILE A 259 4.52 7.63 -0.55
N LEU A 260 5.76 8.10 -0.47
CA LEU A 260 6.40 8.33 0.83
C LEU A 260 5.71 9.44 1.64
N HIS A 261 5.19 10.48 0.99
CA HIS A 261 4.40 11.52 1.67
C HIS A 261 3.08 10.96 2.20
N VAL A 262 2.38 10.13 1.42
CA VAL A 262 1.16 9.45 1.85
C VAL A 262 1.45 8.63 3.11
N LEU A 263 2.45 7.76 3.07
CA LEU A 263 2.83 6.92 4.22
C LEU A 263 3.18 7.75 5.46
N CYS A 264 3.85 8.90 5.29
CA CYS A 264 4.22 9.78 6.39
C CYS A 264 3.07 10.63 6.94
N LYS A 265 2.04 10.91 6.13
CA LYS A 265 0.84 11.62 6.56
C LYS A 265 -0.17 10.72 7.26
N THR A 266 -0.10 9.41 7.04
CA THR A 266 -1.02 8.48 7.66
C THR A 266 -0.77 8.36 9.15
N GLU A 267 -1.76 8.73 9.94
CA GLU A 267 -1.72 8.60 11.39
C GLU A 267 -1.65 7.13 11.85
N ALA A 268 -0.88 6.89 12.92
CA ALA A 268 -0.75 5.59 13.57
C ALA A 268 -0.29 4.43 12.67
N LEU A 269 0.30 4.71 11.50
CA LEU A 269 0.88 3.71 10.61
C LEU A 269 2.31 3.37 11.05
N THR A 270 2.57 2.13 11.45
CA THR A 270 3.89 1.71 11.94
C THR A 270 4.61 0.82 10.93
N THR A 271 3.90 -0.13 10.33
CA THR A 271 4.47 -1.14 9.44
C THR A 271 3.57 -1.37 8.23
N VAL A 272 4.13 -1.22 7.03
CA VAL A 272 3.43 -1.47 5.77
C VAL A 272 4.17 -2.51 4.96
N LEU A 273 3.42 -3.44 4.37
CA LEU A 273 3.93 -4.31 3.32
C LEU A 273 3.52 -3.75 1.95
N LEU A 274 4.51 -3.32 1.17
CA LEU A 274 4.33 -2.86 -0.20
C LEU A 274 4.73 -3.96 -1.20
N VAL A 275 3.84 -4.29 -2.12
CA VAL A 275 4.12 -5.16 -3.28
C VAL A 275 3.99 -4.34 -4.56
N SER A 276 5.11 -4.16 -5.26
CA SER A 276 5.17 -3.36 -6.47
C SER A 276 6.28 -3.88 -7.39
N HIS A 277 6.47 -3.19 -8.51
CA HIS A 277 7.35 -3.56 -9.58
C HIS A 277 8.77 -3.05 -9.38
N LYS A 278 9.68 -3.63 -10.15
CA LYS A 278 11.11 -3.49 -9.91
C LYS A 278 11.54 -2.03 -10.04
N LYS A 279 11.22 -1.33 -11.13
CA LYS A 279 11.84 -0.01 -11.36
C LYS A 279 11.30 1.03 -10.39
N LEU A 280 10.00 1.04 -10.10
CA LEU A 280 9.45 1.93 -9.07
C LEU A 280 10.14 1.70 -7.72
N LEU A 281 10.21 0.44 -7.26
CA LEU A 281 10.86 0.13 -5.99
C LEU A 281 12.36 0.46 -6.00
N GLU A 282 13.07 0.26 -7.12
CA GLU A 282 14.48 0.64 -7.24
C GLU A 282 14.70 2.15 -7.11
N LYS A 283 13.77 2.97 -7.59
CA LYS A 283 13.79 4.43 -7.41
C LYS A 283 13.49 4.83 -5.98
N MET A 284 12.44 4.25 -5.37
CA MET A 284 12.08 4.53 -3.97
C MET A 284 13.18 4.12 -2.98
N LEU A 285 13.78 2.94 -3.18
CA LEU A 285 14.82 2.40 -2.29
C LEU A 285 16.23 2.87 -2.64
N ARG A 286 16.42 3.54 -3.78
CA ARG A 286 17.74 3.91 -4.35
C ARG A 286 18.72 2.73 -4.38
N LYS A 287 18.21 1.52 -4.59
CA LYS A 287 18.97 0.26 -4.57
C LYS A 287 18.39 -0.71 -5.58
N ARG A 288 19.24 -1.59 -6.13
CA ARG A 288 18.79 -2.68 -7.01
C ARG A 288 17.96 -3.70 -6.26
N ILE A 289 16.90 -4.18 -6.90
CA ILE A 289 15.96 -5.14 -6.31
C ILE A 289 15.86 -6.35 -7.23
N SER A 290 15.83 -7.53 -6.60
CA SER A 290 15.51 -8.77 -7.31
C SER A 290 14.03 -9.06 -7.11
N PRO A 291 13.32 -9.58 -8.13
CA PRO A 291 11.94 -10.00 -8.01
C PRO A 291 11.74 -11.00 -6.85
N ALA A 292 10.58 -10.93 -6.20
CA ALA A 292 10.17 -11.85 -5.13
C ALA A 292 11.23 -12.05 -4.03
N LYS A 293 11.88 -10.95 -3.61
CA LYS A 293 12.75 -10.92 -2.43
C LYS A 293 12.29 -9.84 -1.46
N LEU A 294 12.21 -10.21 -0.18
CA LEU A 294 11.91 -9.26 0.88
C LEU A 294 13.03 -8.22 1.01
N LYS A 295 12.63 -6.96 1.12
CA LYS A 295 13.47 -5.82 1.46
C LYS A 295 12.80 -5.10 2.61
N PHE A 296 13.62 -4.69 3.56
CA PHE A 296 13.17 -3.97 4.75
C PHE A 296 13.76 -2.58 4.68
N ALA A 297 12.96 -1.57 4.98
CA ALA A 297 13.40 -0.19 5.04
C ALA A 297 12.72 0.52 6.20
N ILE A 298 13.41 1.50 6.78
CA ILE A 298 12.82 2.43 7.73
C ILE A 298 12.42 3.67 6.95
N LEU A 299 11.18 4.09 7.13
CA LEU A 299 10.67 5.36 6.62
C LEU A 299 10.99 6.46 7.61
N SER A 300 11.71 7.49 7.16
CA SER A 300 11.95 8.69 7.93
C SER A 300 11.08 9.82 7.39
N CYS A 301 10.16 10.31 8.22
CA CYS A 301 9.21 11.37 7.89
C CYS A 301 9.76 12.73 8.29
N GLY A 302 10.63 13.27 7.45
CA GLY A 302 11.07 14.67 7.53
C GLY A 302 10.40 15.54 6.47
N VAL A 303 10.94 16.75 6.27
CA VAL A 303 10.54 17.64 5.16
C VAL A 303 10.67 16.92 3.81
N GLU A 304 11.69 16.08 3.67
CA GLU A 304 11.83 15.14 2.57
C GLU A 304 11.80 13.70 3.09
N PRO A 305 10.65 13.00 2.94
CA PRO A 305 10.53 11.59 3.27
C PRO A 305 11.56 10.74 2.53
N SER A 306 12.14 9.77 3.24
CA SER A 306 13.13 8.87 2.65
C SER A 306 13.10 7.47 3.26
N LEU A 307 13.56 6.49 2.48
CA LEU A 307 13.66 5.10 2.90
C LEU A 307 15.13 4.70 3.13
N ALA A 308 15.43 4.25 4.35
CA ALA A 308 16.71 3.67 4.71
C ALA A 308 16.63 2.14 4.66
N VAL A 309 17.11 1.53 3.57
CA VAL A 309 17.09 0.06 3.41
C VAL A 309 18.00 -0.62 4.42
N LEU A 310 17.41 -1.48 5.23
CA LEU A 310 18.08 -2.34 6.19
C LEU A 310 18.79 -3.50 5.48
N SER A 311 20.00 -3.77 5.95
CA SER A 311 20.86 -4.86 5.50
C SER A 311 21.69 -5.37 6.67
N SER A 312 22.22 -6.59 6.58
CA SER A 312 23.11 -7.17 7.60
C SER A 312 24.36 -6.34 7.91
N LYS A 313 24.70 -5.38 7.04
CA LYS A 313 25.83 -4.46 7.19
C LYS A 313 25.43 -3.08 7.71
N THR A 314 24.14 -2.85 7.98
CA THR A 314 23.65 -1.54 8.44
C THR A 314 24.04 -1.36 9.89
N PRO A 315 24.86 -0.35 10.23
CA PRO A 315 25.22 -0.10 11.62
C PRO A 315 23.96 0.21 12.44
N VAL A 316 23.88 -0.35 13.65
CA VAL A 316 22.78 -0.09 14.58
C VAL A 316 22.66 1.42 14.89
N SER A 317 23.78 2.14 14.91
CA SER A 317 23.80 3.59 15.07
C SER A 317 23.06 4.34 13.95
N SER A 318 23.11 3.85 12.71
CA SER A 318 22.37 4.43 11.59
C SER A 318 20.86 4.19 11.71
N ILE A 319 20.48 3.05 12.30
CA ILE A 319 19.08 2.73 12.61
C ILE A 319 18.57 3.67 13.72
N GLN A 320 19.36 3.85 14.79
CA GLN A 320 19.03 4.74 15.90
C GLN A 320 18.90 6.20 15.44
N GLN A 321 19.80 6.68 14.58
CA GLN A 321 19.68 8.02 13.99
C GLN A 321 18.41 8.21 13.16
N SER A 322 17.97 7.16 12.45
CA SER A 322 16.75 7.21 11.62
C SER A 322 15.46 7.13 12.45
N LEU A 323 15.53 6.53 13.63
CA LEU A 323 14.40 6.40 14.57
C LEU A 323 14.29 7.58 15.56
N GLY A 324 15.24 8.52 15.54
CA GLY A 324 15.32 9.61 16.52
C GLY A 324 15.78 9.15 17.91
N ASP A 325 15.76 10.06 18.87
CA ASP A 325 16.13 9.76 20.26
C ASP A 325 15.06 8.87 20.91
N LEU A 326 15.28 7.55 20.88
CA LEU A 326 14.40 6.54 21.45
C LEU A 326 14.21 6.69 22.98
N SER A 327 14.98 7.56 23.64
CA SER A 327 14.78 7.90 25.05
C SER A 327 13.52 8.75 25.31
N GLN A 328 12.91 9.31 24.26
CA GLN A 328 11.64 10.06 24.34
C GLN A 328 10.40 9.23 24.03
N LEU A 329 10.54 7.94 23.70
CA LEU A 329 9.38 7.07 23.66
C LEU A 329 8.83 7.01 25.10
N PRO A 330 7.54 7.35 25.32
CA PRO A 330 6.97 7.24 26.64
C PRO A 330 7.23 5.83 27.13
N ALA A 331 7.91 5.71 28.27
CA ALA A 331 7.80 4.49 29.05
C ALA A 331 6.29 4.31 29.23
N GLN A 332 5.71 3.29 28.58
CA GLN A 332 4.34 2.93 28.84
C GLN A 332 4.27 2.67 30.34
N GLU A 333 3.69 3.62 31.07
CA GLU A 333 3.39 3.48 32.48
C GLU A 333 2.48 2.25 32.63
N GLU A 334 2.86 1.39 33.58
CA GLU A 334 2.30 0.06 33.84
C GLU A 334 0.81 0.08 34.24
#